data_AF-A0A1W1BJM5-F1
#
_entry.id   AF-A0A1W1BJM5-F1
#
_cell.length_a   1.000
_cell.length_b   1.000
_cell.length_c   1.000
_cell.angle_alpha   90.00
_cell.angle_beta   90.00
_cell.angle_gamma   90.00
#
_symmetry.space_group_name_H-M   'P 1'
#
loop_
_entity.id
_entity.type
_entity.pdbx_description
1 polymer ?
#
loop_
_entity_poly.entity_id
_entity_poly.type
_entity_poly.pdbx_seq_one_letter_code
_entity_poly.pdbx_strand_id
1 'polypeptide(L)'
;MKRAGFTMIELIFVIVILGILAAVAIPKLAATRTDASVAKLSSEAATLVSELGTFYTSQGTFKGKDSDDITNIDLKTADHDLQDNDTLDIGDDNNNTCLTVKFNNVDDGNVTVSAPASPTGSVCKGVKEATTNLQKTYNFGGSNVAY
;
A
#
# COMPACT_ATOMS: atom_id res chain seq x y z
N MET A 1 -60.61 6.38 -8.70
CA MET A 1 -59.27 5.93 -8.25
C MET A 1 -58.82 6.83 -7.11
N LYS A 2 -58.73 6.32 -5.87
CA LYS A 2 -58.21 7.11 -4.73
C LYS A 2 -56.68 7.06 -4.79
N ARG A 3 -56.04 8.18 -5.10
CA ARG A 3 -54.60 8.34 -4.91
C ARG A 3 -54.35 8.53 -3.41
N ALA A 4 -53.83 7.51 -2.74
CA ALA A 4 -53.29 7.68 -1.39
C ALA A 4 -51.97 8.45 -1.54
N GLY A 5 -52.00 9.75 -1.23
CA GLY A 5 -50.80 10.57 -1.15
C GLY A 5 -50.06 10.25 0.15
N PHE A 6 -48.73 10.19 0.08
CA PHE A 6 -47.87 10.08 1.27
C PHE A 6 -48.06 11.34 2.12
N THR A 7 -48.20 11.18 3.43
CA THR A 7 -48.39 12.34 4.32
C THR A 7 -47.06 13.08 4.51
N MET A 8 -47.13 14.40 4.73
CA MET A 8 -45.91 15.17 5.01
C MET A 8 -45.20 14.66 6.28
N ILE A 9 -45.95 14.18 7.27
CA ILE A 9 -45.39 13.67 8.53
C ILE A 9 -44.61 12.36 8.33
N GLU A 10 -45.08 11.45 7.47
CA GLU A 10 -44.34 10.24 7.14
C GLU A 10 -43.01 10.57 6.46
N LEU A 11 -42.99 11.57 5.58
CA LEU A 11 -41.76 11.98 4.90
C LEU A 11 -40.75 12.60 5.88
N ILE A 12 -41.22 13.38 6.84
CA ILE A 12 -40.39 13.96 7.89
C ILE A 12 -39.79 12.85 8.78
N PHE A 13 -40.56 11.83 9.14
CA PHE A 13 -40.05 10.74 9.98
C PHE A 13 -38.95 9.95 9.28
N VAL A 14 -39.07 9.70 7.97
CA VAL A 14 -38.06 9.01 7.17
C VAL A 14 -36.75 9.78 7.14
N ILE A 15 -36.78 11.10 6.88
CA ILE A 15 -35.54 11.90 6.83
C ILE A 15 -34.86 11.98 8.20
N VAL A 16 -35.62 12.01 9.29
CA VAL A 16 -35.07 12.02 10.65
C VAL A 16 -34.34 10.71 10.95
N ILE A 17 -34.96 9.56 10.64
CA ILE A 17 -34.31 8.26 10.83
C ILE A 17 -33.04 8.15 9.97
N LEU A 18 -33.12 8.51 8.69
CA LEU A 18 -31.96 8.50 7.80
C LEU A 18 -30.86 9.44 8.30
N GLY A 19 -31.22 10.60 8.87
CA GLY A 19 -30.27 11.54 9.48
C GLY A 19 -29.52 10.93 10.66
N ILE A 20 -30.21 10.25 11.58
CA ILE A 20 -29.59 9.60 12.74
C ILE A 20 -28.68 8.44 12.30
N LEU A 21 -29.15 7.59 11.37
CA LEU A 21 -28.36 6.48 10.86
C LEU A 21 -27.11 6.98 10.13
N ALA A 22 -27.22 8.04 9.32
CA ALA A 22 -26.09 8.63 8.62
C ALA A 22 -25.05 9.22 9.59
N ALA A 23 -25.49 9.90 10.65
CA ALA A 23 -24.61 10.50 11.64
C ALA A 23 -23.69 9.49 12.34
N VAL A 24 -24.18 8.26 12.58
CA VAL A 24 -23.38 7.20 13.20
C VAL A 24 -22.60 6.38 12.16
N ALA A 25 -23.18 6.14 10.98
CA ALA A 25 -22.57 5.32 9.95
C ALA A 25 -21.36 5.98 9.27
N ILE A 26 -21.44 7.29 8.96
CA ILE A 26 -20.39 7.99 8.19
C ILE A 26 -19.03 7.94 8.89
N PRO A 27 -18.88 8.29 10.19
CA PRO A 27 -17.58 8.24 10.86
C PRO A 27 -17.01 6.81 10.92
N LYS A 28 -17.87 5.82 11.17
CA LYS A 28 -17.46 4.40 11.26
C LYS A 28 -16.99 3.87 9.90
N LEU A 29 -17.69 4.20 8.83
CA LEU A 29 -17.31 3.82 7.46
C LEU A 29 -16.00 4.48 7.03
N ALA A 30 -15.77 5.75 7.41
CA ALA A 30 -14.52 6.44 7.12
C ALA A 30 -13.33 5.75 7.80
N ALA A 31 -13.43 5.43 9.09
CA ALA A 31 -12.38 4.70 9.81
C ALA A 31 -12.12 3.32 9.19
N THR A 32 -13.19 2.56 8.90
CA THR A 32 -13.06 1.22 8.30
C THR A 32 -12.39 1.26 6.93
N ARG A 33 -12.64 2.31 6.12
CA ARG A 33 -11.95 2.50 4.84
C ARG A 33 -10.46 2.76 5.03
N THR A 34 -10.09 3.63 5.98
CA THR A 34 -8.68 3.88 6.31
C THR A 34 -7.97 2.61 6.77
N ASP A 35 -8.58 1.84 7.66
CA ASP A 35 -8.01 0.57 8.15
C ASP A 35 -7.85 -0.45 7.02
N ALA A 36 -8.84 -0.54 6.12
CA ALA A 36 -8.76 -1.41 4.94
C ALA A 36 -7.62 -1.01 4.00
N SER A 37 -7.42 0.29 3.75
CA SER A 37 -6.29 0.78 2.94
C SER A 37 -4.94 0.46 3.61
N VAL A 38 -4.82 0.62 4.94
CA VAL A 38 -3.60 0.25 5.69
C VAL A 38 -3.31 -1.24 5.57
N ALA A 39 -4.32 -2.10 5.73
CA ALA A 39 -4.18 -3.55 5.59
C ALA A 39 -3.81 -3.97 4.16
N LYS A 40 -4.40 -3.33 3.15
CA LYS A 40 -4.07 -3.56 1.74
C LYS A 40 -2.60 -3.23 1.45
N LEU A 41 -2.16 -2.01 1.76
CA LEU A 41 -0.80 -1.56 1.46
C LEU A 41 0.27 -2.33 2.25
N SER A 42 -0.01 -2.72 3.50
CA SER A 42 0.91 -3.56 4.28
C SER A 42 1.01 -4.99 3.73
N SER A 43 -0.10 -5.55 3.22
CA SER A 43 -0.07 -6.84 2.52
C SER A 43 0.68 -6.74 1.20
N GLU A 44 0.47 -5.68 0.42
CA GLU A 44 1.20 -5.42 -0.82
C GLU A 44 2.71 -5.30 -0.56
N ALA A 45 3.13 -4.59 0.49
CA ALA A 45 4.53 -4.52 0.88
C ALA A 45 5.14 -5.90 1.19
N ALA A 46 4.42 -6.78 1.89
CA ALA A 46 4.89 -8.13 2.17
C ALA A 46 5.00 -8.98 0.88
N THR A 47 4.00 -8.87 0.00
CA THR A 47 4.01 -9.53 -1.31
C THR A 47 5.18 -9.05 -2.15
N LEU A 48 5.47 -7.74 -2.16
CA LEU A 48 6.57 -7.15 -2.92
C LEU A 48 7.91 -7.75 -2.49
N VAL A 49 8.19 -7.76 -1.18
CA VAL A 49 9.43 -8.33 -0.64
C VAL A 49 9.57 -9.82 -1.01
N SER A 50 8.47 -10.57 -0.94
CA SER A 50 8.46 -11.98 -1.34
C SER A 50 8.71 -12.19 -2.84
N GLU A 51 8.14 -11.33 -3.69
CA GLU A 51 8.33 -11.37 -5.13
C GLU A 51 9.78 -11.04 -5.50
N LEU A 52 10.36 -10.01 -4.90
CA LEU A 52 11.77 -9.66 -5.08
C LEU A 52 12.69 -10.83 -4.67
N GLY A 53 12.41 -11.47 -3.53
CA GLY A 53 13.18 -12.65 -3.12
C GLY A 53 13.07 -13.83 -4.10
N THR A 54 11.87 -14.05 -4.65
CA THR A 54 11.63 -15.12 -5.64
C THR A 54 12.35 -14.80 -6.96
N PHE A 55 12.26 -13.55 -7.42
CA PHE A 55 12.91 -13.09 -8.64
C PHE A 55 14.43 -13.23 -8.55
N TYR A 56 15.02 -12.75 -7.45
CA TYR A 56 16.46 -12.88 -7.23
C TYR A 56 16.90 -14.35 -7.16
N THR A 57 16.09 -15.22 -6.55
CA THR A 57 16.38 -16.67 -6.52
C THR A 57 16.37 -17.29 -7.92
N SER A 58 15.50 -16.82 -8.83
CA SER A 58 15.43 -17.33 -10.21
C SER A 58 16.50 -16.76 -11.14
N GLN A 59 16.84 -15.48 -11.00
CA GLN A 59 17.68 -14.75 -11.96
C GLN A 59 19.10 -14.50 -11.44
N GLY A 60 19.31 -14.55 -10.12
CA GLY A 60 20.59 -14.26 -9.46
C GLY A 60 20.98 -12.77 -9.44
N THR A 61 20.18 -11.90 -10.04
CA THR A 61 20.35 -10.44 -10.08
C THR A 61 18.97 -9.78 -10.17
N PHE A 62 18.86 -8.53 -9.75
CA PHE A 62 17.69 -7.68 -9.99
C PHE A 62 17.73 -6.98 -11.35
N LYS A 63 18.87 -7.06 -12.05
CA LYS A 63 19.08 -6.41 -13.34
C LYS A 63 18.09 -6.93 -14.40
N GLY A 64 17.43 -6.00 -15.08
CA GLY A 64 16.46 -6.30 -16.13
C GLY A 64 15.08 -6.72 -15.62
N LYS A 65 14.79 -6.56 -14.32
CA LYS A 65 13.41 -6.49 -13.84
C LYS A 65 12.92 -5.07 -14.02
N ASP A 66 11.82 -4.90 -14.74
CA ASP A 66 11.16 -3.61 -14.82
C ASP A 66 10.20 -3.45 -13.62
N SER A 67 9.97 -2.21 -13.16
CA SER A 67 8.90 -1.97 -12.20
C SER A 67 7.52 -2.32 -12.80
N ASP A 68 7.38 -2.23 -14.12
CA ASP A 68 6.18 -2.63 -14.88
C ASP A 68 5.95 -4.15 -14.87
N ASP A 69 6.98 -4.97 -14.62
CA ASP A 69 6.83 -6.42 -14.49
C ASP A 69 6.10 -6.80 -13.18
N ILE A 70 6.05 -5.90 -12.21
CA ILE A 70 5.38 -6.08 -10.93
C ILE A 70 3.91 -5.66 -11.09
N THR A 71 3.12 -6.54 -11.70
CA THR A 71 1.72 -6.25 -12.04
C THR A 71 0.74 -6.40 -10.87
N ASN A 72 1.15 -7.08 -9.80
CA ASN A 72 0.27 -7.39 -8.67
C ASN A 72 0.14 -6.26 -7.64
N ILE A 73 0.91 -5.18 -7.79
CA ILE A 73 1.03 -4.10 -6.80
C ILE A 73 0.98 -2.76 -7.52
N ASP A 74 0.24 -1.80 -6.96
CA ASP A 74 0.19 -0.43 -7.50
C ASP A 74 1.41 0.36 -7.01
N LEU A 75 2.42 0.42 -7.88
CA LEU A 75 3.69 1.07 -7.59
C LEU A 75 3.60 2.55 -8.00
N LYS A 76 4.12 3.43 -7.13
CA LYS A 76 4.20 4.88 -7.36
C LYS A 76 5.58 5.34 -7.82
N THR A 77 6.42 4.39 -8.20
CA THR A 77 7.75 4.63 -8.73
C THR A 77 7.69 5.18 -10.14
N ALA A 78 8.58 6.12 -10.43
CA ALA A 78 8.75 6.70 -11.75
C ALA A 78 9.85 6.00 -12.58
N ASP A 79 10.57 5.06 -11.97
CA ASP A 79 11.61 4.28 -12.63
C ASP A 79 11.06 3.00 -13.25
N HIS A 80 11.42 2.75 -14.50
CA HIS A 80 11.03 1.57 -15.24
C HIS A 80 12.17 0.54 -15.22
N ASP A 81 13.43 0.94 -15.40
CA ASP A 81 14.54 -0.02 -15.39
C ASP A 81 15.24 -0.01 -14.02
N LEU A 82 15.03 -1.05 -13.19
CA LEU A 82 15.62 -1.11 -11.86
C LEU A 82 17.15 -1.20 -11.94
N GLN A 83 17.82 -0.13 -11.52
CA GLN A 83 19.26 0.04 -11.41
C GLN A 83 19.69 0.25 -9.95
N ASP A 84 21.00 0.44 -9.78
CA ASP A 84 21.60 0.71 -8.47
C ASP A 84 21.06 2.00 -7.86
N ASN A 85 20.62 1.92 -6.61
CA ASN A 85 19.98 2.98 -5.83
C ASN A 85 18.54 3.34 -6.21
N ASP A 86 17.93 2.63 -7.15
CA ASP A 86 16.54 2.88 -7.49
C ASP A 86 15.60 2.44 -6.38
N THR A 87 14.40 3.01 -6.41
CA THR A 87 13.42 2.90 -5.35
C THR A 87 12.09 2.47 -5.89
N LEU A 88 11.54 1.44 -5.26
CA LEU A 88 10.20 0.99 -5.50
C LEU A 88 9.25 1.48 -4.39
N ASP A 89 8.33 2.36 -4.74
CA ASP A 89 7.48 3.10 -3.82
C ASP A 89 6.07 2.54 -3.85
N ILE A 90 5.56 2.23 -2.66
CA ILE A 90 4.16 1.91 -2.42
C ILE A 90 3.51 3.15 -1.80
N GLY A 91 2.44 3.62 -2.41
CA GLY A 91 1.75 4.84 -1.97
C GLY A 91 0.26 4.67 -1.76
N ASP A 92 -0.34 5.65 -1.11
CA ASP A 92 -1.80 5.72 -0.96
C ASP A 92 -2.49 6.21 -2.25
N ASP A 93 -3.83 6.22 -2.25
CA ASP A 93 -4.65 6.70 -3.36
C ASP A 93 -4.44 8.20 -3.69
N ASN A 94 -3.73 8.95 -2.83
CA ASN A 94 -3.41 10.37 -3.03
C ASN A 94 -1.97 10.57 -3.54
N ASN A 95 -1.31 9.51 -4.00
CA ASN A 95 0.10 9.51 -4.42
C ASN A 95 1.08 9.92 -3.30
N ASN A 96 0.74 9.70 -2.04
CA ASN A 96 1.71 9.83 -0.95
C ASN A 96 2.53 8.54 -0.86
N THR A 97 3.85 8.63 -0.88
CA THR A 97 4.72 7.48 -0.63
C THR A 97 4.59 7.02 0.82
N CYS A 98 4.12 5.79 1.03
CA CYS A 98 3.96 5.18 2.36
C CYS A 98 5.15 4.28 2.71
N LEU A 99 5.73 3.60 1.71
CA LEU A 99 6.87 2.72 1.88
C LEU A 99 7.76 2.78 0.64
N THR A 100 9.06 2.72 0.83
CA THR A 100 10.08 2.75 -0.22
C THR A 100 10.98 1.54 -0.06
N VAL A 101 11.18 0.84 -1.17
CA VAL A 101 12.02 -0.34 -1.30
C VAL A 101 13.20 0.02 -2.19
N LYS A 102 14.34 0.33 -1.58
CA LYS A 102 15.54 0.77 -2.30
C LYS A 102 16.44 -0.41 -2.63
N PHE A 103 16.84 -0.53 -3.90
CA PHE A 103 17.85 -1.45 -4.37
C PHE A 103 19.22 -0.84 -4.12
N ASN A 104 20.03 -1.41 -3.22
CA ASN A 104 21.34 -0.83 -2.93
C ASN A 104 22.35 -1.11 -4.06
N ASN A 105 22.30 -2.34 -4.57
CA ASN A 105 23.03 -2.81 -5.72
C ASN A 105 22.21 -3.94 -6.34
N VAL A 106 21.92 -3.86 -7.64
CA VAL A 106 21.07 -4.85 -8.32
C VAL A 106 21.73 -6.22 -8.43
N ASP A 107 23.06 -6.29 -8.37
CA ASP A 107 23.82 -7.54 -8.42
C ASP A 107 23.96 -8.20 -7.03
N ASP A 108 24.06 -7.41 -5.97
CA ASP A 108 24.32 -7.92 -4.61
C ASP A 108 23.08 -8.52 -3.92
N GLY A 109 21.90 -8.41 -4.54
CA GLY A 109 20.66 -8.96 -3.98
C GLY A 109 20.21 -8.27 -2.69
N ASN A 110 20.71 -7.07 -2.42
CA ASN A 110 20.41 -6.33 -1.20
C ASN A 110 19.34 -5.25 -1.47
N VAL A 111 18.22 -5.36 -0.75
CA VAL A 111 17.09 -4.44 -0.83
C VAL A 111 16.77 -3.89 0.56
N THR A 112 16.62 -2.57 0.67
CA THR A 112 16.26 -1.90 1.91
C THR A 112 14.84 -1.38 1.87
N VAL A 113 14.02 -1.85 2.81
CA VAL A 113 12.64 -1.39 2.96
C VAL A 113 12.60 -0.33 4.06
N SER A 114 12.07 0.85 3.75
CA SER A 114 11.95 1.96 4.71
C SER A 114 10.65 2.71 4.48
N ALA A 115 10.04 3.27 5.54
CA ALA A 115 9.00 4.28 5.36
C ALA A 115 9.62 5.67 5.53
N PRO A 116 9.03 6.71 4.93
CA PRO A 116 9.46 8.08 5.17
C PRO A 116 9.45 8.42 6.67
N ALA A 117 10.37 9.31 7.06
CA ALA A 117 10.46 9.77 8.45
C ALA A 117 9.14 10.41 8.92
N SER A 118 8.51 11.17 8.03
CA SER A 118 7.25 11.88 8.24
C SER A 118 6.23 11.51 7.15
N PRO A 119 5.52 10.37 7.27
CA PRO A 119 4.50 9.98 6.29
C PRO A 119 3.33 10.97 6.32
N THR A 120 2.90 11.40 5.13
CA THR A 120 1.73 12.25 4.92
C THR A 120 0.46 11.39 4.89
N GLY A 121 -0.62 11.88 5.50
CA GLY A 121 -1.90 11.14 5.59
C GLY A 121 -1.98 10.13 6.75
N SER A 122 -3.21 9.80 7.15
CA SER A 122 -3.48 8.80 8.20
C SER A 122 -3.15 7.38 7.74
N VAL A 123 -3.33 7.08 6.44
CA VAL A 123 -3.03 5.76 5.86
C VAL A 123 -1.53 5.46 5.93
N CYS A 124 -0.66 6.32 5.38
CA CYS A 124 0.78 6.05 5.42
C CYS A 124 1.37 5.99 6.84
N LYS A 125 0.80 6.72 7.80
CA LYS A 125 1.15 6.59 9.23
C LYS A 125 0.82 5.19 9.76
N GLY A 126 -0.40 4.71 9.50
CA GLY A 126 -0.82 3.36 9.85
C GLY A 126 0.03 2.29 9.16
N VAL A 127 0.38 2.49 7.88
CA VAL A 127 1.24 1.55 7.13
C VAL A 127 2.64 1.47 7.74
N LYS A 128 3.26 2.59 8.09
CA LYS A 128 4.56 2.61 8.77
C LYS A 128 4.55 1.77 10.06
N GLU A 129 3.51 1.93 10.87
CA GLU A 129 3.36 1.15 12.11
C GLU A 129 3.11 -0.34 11.83
N ALA A 130 2.23 -0.66 10.88
CA ALA A 130 1.92 -2.05 10.51
C ALA A 130 3.11 -2.79 9.87
N THR A 131 3.99 -2.08 9.18
CA THR A 131 5.11 -2.65 8.41
C THR A 131 6.45 -2.60 9.14
N THR A 132 6.49 -2.24 10.43
CA THR A 132 7.76 -2.12 11.17
C THR A 132 8.64 -3.39 11.08
N ASN A 133 8.04 -4.59 11.05
CA ASN A 133 8.77 -5.85 10.88
C ASN A 133 9.39 -6.03 9.48
N LEU A 134 8.85 -5.33 8.49
CA LEU A 134 9.33 -5.33 7.12
C LEU A 134 10.40 -4.27 6.88
N GLN A 135 10.47 -3.22 7.69
CA GLN A 135 11.41 -2.10 7.56
C GLN A 135 12.85 -2.49 7.93
N LYS A 136 13.48 -3.25 7.06
CA LYS A 136 14.86 -3.71 7.22
C LYS A 136 15.49 -3.95 5.87
N THR A 137 16.79 -4.23 5.93
CA THR A 137 17.59 -4.72 4.83
C THR A 137 17.35 -6.21 4.63
N TYR A 138 16.93 -6.61 3.43
CA TYR A 138 16.84 -7.99 2.99
C TYR A 138 18.04 -8.31 2.09
N ASN A 139 18.85 -9.26 2.54
CA ASN A 139 19.97 -9.78 1.79
C ASN A 139 19.52 -11.08 1.13
N PHE A 140 19.07 -11.01 -0.12
CA PHE A 140 18.76 -12.18 -0.93
C PHE A 140 20.03 -12.78 -1.54
N GLY A 141 21.04 -11.95 -1.80
CA GLY A 141 22.39 -12.35 -2.16
C GLY A 141 23.15 -12.94 -0.98
N GLY A 142 23.79 -14.09 -1.21
CA GLY A 142 24.71 -14.67 -0.24
C GLY A 142 25.98 -13.83 -0.15
N SER A 143 26.14 -13.07 0.94
CA SER A 143 27.36 -12.27 1.26
C SER A 143 28.67 -13.08 1.39
N ASN A 144 28.75 -14.33 0.92
CA ASN A 144 29.89 -15.23 1.16
C ASN A 144 30.27 -16.19 0.02
N VAL A 145 29.74 -16.06 -1.21
CA VAL A 145 30.31 -16.80 -2.35
C VAL A 145 31.17 -15.85 -3.17
N ALA A 146 32.39 -15.62 -2.70
CA ALA A 146 33.47 -15.17 -3.57
C ALA A 146 33.78 -16.32 -4.54
N TYR A 147 33.65 -16.05 -5.84
CA TYR A 147 34.28 -16.90 -6.86
C TYR A 147 35.79 -16.62 -6.89
#